data_AF-A0A5C2HPH5-F1
#
_entry.id   AF-A0A5C2HPH5-F1
#
_cell.length_a   1.000
_cell.length_b   1.000
_cell.length_c   1.000
_cell.angle_alpha   90.00
_cell.angle_beta   90.00
_cell.angle_gamma   90.00
#
_symmetry.space_group_name_H-M   'P 1'
#
loop_
_entity.id
_entity.type
_entity.pdbx_description
1 polymer ?
#
loop_
_entity_poly.entity_id
_entity_poly.type
_entity_poly.pdbx_seq_one_letter_code
_entity_poly.pdbx_strand_id
1 'polypeptide(L)'
;MELQTMTYMVVGATFALYIGIAIWARAATTGEFYVAGKGVHPIANGMATGADWMSAASFISMAGLIAFNGYDASVYLMGWTGGYVLLAMLLAPYLRKFGKFTVPEFIGDRYYSQTARIVAVICLIVASITYVIGQMKGIGVAFSRFLEVEFATGLIAGMGIVFFYAVLGGMKGITYTQIAQYVVMIFAYTVPAVFISLQLTGNPLPQLGLGGSMADGTPLLAKLDATLVELGFAQYTAMKGTTLNMVLLTLSLMIGTAGLPHVIVRFFTVPKVADARKSAGWALVFIAILYTTAPAVGAMAMLNMINTVQTEEIGSPQGNLVYEERPEWFKNWETTGLLKFEDKNGDGQIQYYNDKNAEFAAKAEQFGWQGNEISNSGAAP
;
A
#
# COMPACT_ATOMS: atom_id res chain seq x y z
N MET A 1 1.52 -30.54 -4.19
CA MET A 1 1.25 -29.50 -5.20
C MET A 1 2.32 -28.45 -5.05
N GLU A 2 3.06 -28.14 -6.11
CA GLU A 2 4.16 -27.17 -6.05
C GLU A 2 3.63 -25.75 -5.77
N LEU A 3 4.38 -24.94 -5.00
CA LEU A 3 3.98 -23.58 -4.61
C LEU A 3 3.65 -22.71 -5.84
N GLN A 4 4.43 -22.87 -6.90
CA GLN A 4 4.23 -22.19 -8.17
C GLN A 4 2.90 -22.57 -8.83
N THR A 5 2.57 -23.87 -8.88
CA THR A 5 1.26 -24.34 -9.39
C THR A 5 0.11 -23.77 -8.57
N MET A 6 0.22 -23.76 -7.24
CA MET A 6 -0.79 -23.17 -6.36
C MET A 6 -0.99 -21.69 -6.65
N THR A 7 0.11 -20.96 -6.82
CA THR A 7 0.11 -19.55 -7.15
C THR A 7 -0.61 -19.29 -8.47
N TYR A 8 -0.28 -20.03 -9.53
CA TYR A 8 -0.96 -19.89 -10.82
C TYR A 8 -2.45 -20.22 -10.77
N MET A 9 -2.84 -21.23 -9.99
CA MET A 9 -4.27 -21.54 -9.83
C MET A 9 -5.02 -20.45 -9.07
N VAL A 10 -4.46 -19.92 -7.97
CA VAL A 10 -5.12 -18.86 -7.20
C VAL A 10 -5.20 -17.57 -8.01
N VAL A 11 -4.08 -17.15 -8.62
CA VAL A 11 -4.03 -15.96 -9.48
C VAL A 11 -4.97 -16.12 -10.68
N GLY A 12 -4.90 -17.25 -11.39
CA GLY A 12 -5.80 -17.56 -12.51
C GLY A 12 -7.27 -17.56 -12.11
N ALA A 13 -7.61 -18.17 -10.98
CA ALA A 13 -8.98 -18.19 -10.44
C ALA A 13 -9.47 -16.77 -10.10
N THR A 14 -8.63 -15.93 -9.50
CA THR A 14 -9.00 -14.53 -9.21
C THR A 14 -9.26 -13.72 -10.48
N PHE A 15 -8.43 -13.85 -11.52
CA PHE A 15 -8.68 -13.17 -12.79
C PHE A 15 -9.91 -13.72 -13.51
N ALA A 16 -10.11 -15.03 -13.50
CA ALA A 16 -11.33 -15.65 -14.04
C ALA A 16 -12.59 -15.12 -13.34
N LEU A 17 -12.54 -14.96 -12.00
CA LEU A 17 -13.62 -14.33 -11.25
C LEU A 17 -13.86 -12.88 -11.70
N TYR A 18 -12.80 -12.07 -11.83
CA TYR A 18 -12.93 -10.66 -12.24
C TYR A 18 -13.48 -10.52 -13.66
N ILE A 19 -13.00 -11.33 -14.60
CA ILE A 19 -13.48 -11.37 -15.98
C ILE A 19 -14.93 -11.87 -16.02
N GLY A 20 -15.27 -12.90 -15.24
CA GLY A 20 -16.63 -13.42 -15.13
C GLY A 20 -17.62 -12.37 -14.61
N ILE A 21 -17.22 -11.61 -13.59
CA ILE A 21 -18.02 -10.47 -13.07
C ILE A 21 -18.18 -9.40 -14.16
N ALA A 22 -17.13 -9.05 -14.89
CA ALA A 22 -17.20 -8.05 -15.95
C ALA A 22 -18.15 -8.47 -17.08
N ILE A 23 -18.11 -9.74 -17.50
CA ILE A 23 -19.03 -10.30 -18.52
C ILE A 23 -20.48 -10.26 -18.02
N TRP A 24 -20.73 -10.66 -16.78
CA TRP A 24 -22.06 -10.62 -16.18
C TRP A 24 -22.60 -9.18 -16.01
N ALA A 25 -21.73 -8.23 -15.68
CA ALA A 25 -22.08 -6.84 -15.42
C ALA A 25 -22.01 -5.92 -16.66
N ARG A 26 -21.85 -6.49 -17.86
CA ARG A 26 -21.62 -5.75 -19.11
C ARG A 26 -22.59 -4.58 -19.28
N ALA A 27 -22.04 -3.38 -19.46
CA ALA A 27 -22.82 -2.15 -19.64
C ALA A 27 -23.38 -2.05 -21.06
N ALA A 28 -24.65 -1.68 -21.19
CA ALA A 28 -25.32 -1.47 -22.47
C ALA A 28 -25.57 0.03 -22.78
N THR A 29 -25.54 0.89 -21.76
CA THR A 29 -25.80 2.34 -21.90
C THR A 29 -24.72 3.21 -21.26
N THR A 30 -24.62 4.47 -21.68
CA THR A 30 -23.68 5.46 -21.10
C THR A 30 -23.87 5.63 -19.58
N GLY A 31 -25.12 5.60 -19.10
CA GLY A 31 -25.43 5.70 -17.67
C GLY A 31 -24.99 4.48 -16.87
N GLU A 32 -25.08 3.29 -17.45
CA GLU A 32 -24.53 2.07 -16.84
C GLU A 32 -23.01 2.07 -16.87
N PHE A 33 -22.43 2.55 -17.97
CA PHE A 33 -20.97 2.61 -18.15
C PHE A 33 -20.30 3.57 -17.17
N TYR A 34 -20.84 4.77 -16.93
CA TYR A 34 -20.20 5.76 -16.06
C TYR A 34 -20.69 5.75 -14.60
N VAL A 35 -21.96 5.42 -14.34
CA VAL A 35 -22.53 5.53 -12.97
C VAL A 35 -23.31 4.30 -12.50
N ALA A 36 -23.16 3.16 -13.20
CA ALA A 36 -23.82 1.91 -12.82
C ALA A 36 -25.34 2.03 -12.63
N GLY A 37 -26.00 2.92 -13.40
CA GLY A 37 -27.43 3.17 -13.27
C GLY A 37 -27.87 3.77 -11.92
N LYS A 38 -26.93 4.26 -11.11
CA LYS A 38 -27.17 4.84 -9.77
C LYS A 38 -27.79 3.86 -8.74
N GLY A 39 -27.64 2.55 -8.96
CA GLY A 39 -28.30 1.49 -8.17
C GLY A 39 -27.41 0.75 -7.16
N VAL A 40 -26.18 1.19 -6.92
CA VAL A 40 -25.24 0.44 -6.06
C VAL A 40 -25.58 0.62 -4.57
N HIS A 41 -25.64 -0.48 -3.82
CA HIS A 41 -25.90 -0.46 -2.39
C HIS A 41 -24.76 0.28 -1.64
N PRO A 42 -25.04 1.12 -0.62
CA PRO A 42 -24.02 1.91 0.06
C PRO A 42 -22.85 1.11 0.65
N ILE A 43 -23.12 -0.07 1.22
CA ILE A 43 -22.06 -0.95 1.76
C ILE A 43 -21.17 -1.47 0.64
N ALA A 44 -21.78 -1.94 -0.46
CA ALA A 44 -21.07 -2.46 -1.62
C ALA A 44 -20.20 -1.36 -2.27
N ASN A 45 -20.74 -0.14 -2.40
CA ASN A 45 -19.99 1.00 -2.91
C ASN A 45 -18.88 1.43 -1.95
N GLY A 46 -19.11 1.36 -0.62
CA GLY A 46 -18.10 1.60 0.39
C GLY A 46 -16.94 0.61 0.30
N MET A 47 -17.24 -0.68 0.14
CA MET A 47 -16.23 -1.74 -0.03
C MET A 47 -15.45 -1.58 -1.33
N ALA A 48 -16.15 -1.31 -2.44
CA ALA A 48 -15.49 -1.01 -3.72
C ALA A 48 -14.54 0.19 -3.60
N THR A 49 -14.99 1.25 -2.92
CA THR A 49 -14.17 2.43 -2.66
C THR A 49 -12.99 2.12 -1.75
N GLY A 50 -13.15 1.24 -0.76
CA GLY A 50 -12.05 0.72 0.05
C GLY A 50 -11.03 -0.04 -0.79
N ALA A 51 -11.46 -0.86 -1.75
CA ALA A 51 -10.56 -1.56 -2.68
C ALA A 51 -9.77 -0.59 -3.55
N ASP A 52 -10.46 0.39 -4.12
CA ASP A 52 -9.88 1.49 -4.91
C ASP A 52 -8.80 2.24 -4.10
N TRP A 53 -9.06 2.44 -2.81
CA TRP A 53 -8.15 3.10 -1.88
C TRP A 53 -6.93 2.24 -1.50
N MET A 54 -7.10 0.92 -1.38
CA MET A 54 -6.05 -0.05 -1.06
C MET A 54 -5.05 -0.29 -2.20
N SER A 55 -5.04 0.58 -3.22
CA SER A 55 -4.14 0.54 -4.37
C SER A 55 -2.66 0.24 -4.02
N ALA A 56 -1.82 -0.03 -5.04
CA ALA A 56 -0.42 -0.42 -4.82
C ALA A 56 0.35 0.50 -3.86
N ALA A 57 0.05 1.80 -3.87
CA ALA A 57 0.60 2.78 -2.93
C ALA A 57 0.27 2.45 -1.47
N SER A 58 -0.98 2.11 -1.16
CA SER A 58 -1.42 1.79 0.21
C SER A 58 -1.03 0.39 0.63
N PHE A 59 -1.09 -0.59 -0.28
CA PHE A 59 -0.81 -1.98 0.06
C PHE A 59 0.69 -2.25 0.21
N ILE A 60 1.50 -1.79 -0.76
CA ILE A 60 2.94 -2.07 -0.83
C ILE A 60 3.73 -0.90 -0.24
N SER A 61 3.54 0.32 -0.77
CA SER A 61 4.40 1.45 -0.43
C SER A 61 4.22 1.92 1.01
N MET A 62 3.00 1.98 1.53
CA MET A 62 2.75 2.42 2.91
C MET A 62 3.40 1.50 3.93
N ALA A 63 3.25 0.18 3.78
CA ALA A 63 3.87 -0.79 4.69
C ALA A 63 5.40 -0.67 4.68
N GLY A 64 6.02 -0.52 3.50
CA GLY A 64 7.45 -0.29 3.37
C GLY A 64 7.90 1.04 3.97
N LEU A 65 7.18 2.14 3.69
CA LEU A 65 7.47 3.45 4.28
C LEU A 65 7.40 3.41 5.80
N ILE A 66 6.42 2.72 6.38
CA ILE A 66 6.32 2.58 7.83
C ILE A 66 7.48 1.72 8.37
N ALA A 67 7.79 0.60 7.71
CA ALA A 67 8.89 -0.27 8.14
C ALA A 67 10.25 0.46 8.18
N PHE A 68 10.55 1.30 7.19
CA PHE A 68 11.85 2.00 7.10
C PHE A 68 11.87 3.38 7.78
N ASN A 69 10.77 4.13 7.75
CA ASN A 69 10.72 5.50 8.31
C ASN A 69 10.04 5.58 9.68
N GLY A 70 9.43 4.49 10.17
CA GLY A 70 8.82 4.42 11.49
C GLY A 70 7.76 5.50 11.72
N TYR A 71 7.86 6.21 12.85
CA TYR A 71 6.90 7.21 13.28
C TYR A 71 6.72 8.36 12.27
N ASP A 72 7.76 8.76 11.54
CA ASP A 72 7.65 9.84 10.55
C ASP A 72 6.71 9.47 9.37
N ALA A 73 6.53 8.18 9.08
CA ALA A 73 5.57 7.73 8.06
C ALA A 73 4.10 7.84 8.50
N SER A 74 3.83 8.11 9.79
CA SER A 74 2.46 8.27 10.31
C SER A 74 1.67 9.38 9.58
N VAL A 75 2.35 10.37 9.01
CA VAL A 75 1.76 11.43 8.18
C VAL A 75 0.98 10.89 6.99
N TYR A 76 1.39 9.76 6.41
CA TYR A 76 0.67 9.15 5.28
C TYR A 76 -0.65 8.53 5.74
N LEU A 77 -0.66 7.88 6.92
CA LEU A 77 -1.89 7.35 7.51
C LEU A 77 -2.84 8.48 7.88
N MET A 78 -2.36 9.46 8.66
CA MET A 78 -3.17 10.60 9.10
C MET A 78 -3.64 11.45 7.92
N GLY A 79 -2.74 11.73 6.98
CA GLY A 79 -2.98 12.59 5.83
C GLY A 79 -4.01 11.99 4.88
N TRP A 80 -3.82 10.74 4.46
CA TRP A 80 -4.74 10.08 3.55
C TRP A 80 -6.10 9.82 4.19
N THR A 81 -6.15 9.28 5.41
CA THR A 81 -7.43 9.03 6.10
C THR A 81 -8.16 10.33 6.41
N GLY A 82 -7.44 11.35 6.89
CA GLY A 82 -7.98 12.67 7.13
C GLY A 82 -8.52 13.33 5.85
N GLY A 83 -7.83 13.17 4.71
CA GLY A 83 -8.31 13.62 3.42
C GLY A 83 -9.59 12.92 2.97
N TYR A 84 -9.72 11.62 3.24
CA TYR A 84 -10.97 10.89 3.01
C TYR A 84 -12.11 11.41 3.89
N VAL A 85 -11.82 11.75 5.15
CA VAL A 85 -12.79 12.36 6.06
C VAL A 85 -13.24 13.74 5.53
N LEU A 86 -12.31 14.58 5.05
CA LEU A 86 -12.65 15.86 4.40
C LEU A 86 -13.55 15.65 3.17
N LEU A 87 -13.18 14.74 2.28
CA LEU A 87 -13.96 14.36 1.11
C LEU A 87 -15.37 13.90 1.50
N ALA A 88 -15.48 13.01 2.48
CA ALA A 88 -16.73 12.44 2.95
C ALA A 88 -17.68 13.49 3.56
N MET A 89 -17.13 14.41 4.35
CA MET A 89 -17.92 15.43 5.06
C MET A 89 -18.22 16.66 4.20
N LEU A 90 -17.25 17.12 3.40
CA LEU A 90 -17.30 18.43 2.73
C LEU A 90 -17.63 18.34 1.24
N LEU A 91 -17.30 17.24 0.55
CA LEU A 91 -17.46 17.14 -0.91
C LEU A 91 -18.59 16.19 -1.30
N ALA A 92 -18.61 14.97 -0.76
CA ALA A 92 -19.50 13.90 -1.20
C ALA A 92 -20.99 14.29 -1.26
N PRO A 93 -21.58 14.97 -0.25
CA PRO A 93 -23.00 15.33 -0.27
C PRO A 93 -23.33 16.37 -1.34
N TYR A 94 -22.45 17.35 -1.54
CA TYR A 94 -22.66 18.46 -2.47
C TYR A 94 -22.51 18.01 -3.92
N LEU A 95 -21.50 17.18 -4.19
CA LEU A 95 -21.32 16.59 -5.50
C LEU A 95 -22.53 15.73 -5.87
N ARG A 96 -23.02 14.89 -4.96
CA ARG A 96 -24.22 14.10 -5.22
C ARG A 96 -25.46 14.97 -5.49
N LYS A 97 -25.62 16.07 -4.76
CA LYS A 97 -26.72 17.03 -4.97
C LYS A 97 -26.65 17.70 -6.35
N PHE A 98 -25.45 17.92 -6.89
CA PHE A 98 -25.24 18.52 -8.21
C PHE A 98 -25.61 17.58 -9.37
N GLY A 99 -25.54 16.27 -9.17
CA GLY A 99 -26.11 15.27 -10.09
C GLY A 99 -25.39 15.08 -11.43
N LYS A 100 -24.28 15.79 -11.67
CA LYS A 100 -23.42 15.68 -12.86
C LYS A 100 -22.49 14.46 -12.80
N PHE A 101 -21.84 14.17 -13.93
CA PHE A 101 -21.02 12.97 -14.09
C PHE A 101 -19.52 13.21 -13.81
N THR A 102 -19.04 14.46 -13.84
CA THR A 102 -17.61 14.77 -13.68
C THR A 102 -17.34 16.01 -12.81
N VAL A 103 -16.17 16.06 -12.18
CA VAL A 103 -15.72 17.19 -11.35
C VAL A 103 -15.46 18.48 -12.17
N PRO A 104 -14.83 18.42 -13.35
CA PRO A 104 -14.65 19.64 -14.16
C PRO A 104 -15.97 20.25 -14.61
N GLU A 105 -16.98 19.43 -14.93
CA GLU A 105 -18.33 19.92 -15.24
C GLU A 105 -18.94 20.64 -14.04
N PHE A 106 -18.80 20.08 -12.83
CA PHE A 106 -19.22 20.75 -11.59
C PHE A 106 -18.55 22.12 -11.42
N ILE A 107 -17.23 22.23 -11.62
CA ILE A 107 -16.50 23.49 -11.48
C ILE A 107 -16.98 24.51 -12.52
N GLY A 108 -17.11 24.09 -13.79
CA GLY A 108 -17.59 24.97 -14.85
C GLY A 108 -18.97 25.55 -14.58
N ASP A 109 -19.90 24.72 -14.13
CA ASP A 109 -21.28 25.13 -13.84
C ASP A 109 -21.37 25.95 -12.55
N ARG A 110 -20.60 25.58 -11.51
CA ARG A 110 -20.60 26.28 -10.21
C ARG A 110 -20.11 27.72 -10.29
N TYR A 111 -19.16 27.99 -11.19
CA TYR A 111 -18.58 29.31 -11.41
C TYR A 111 -19.02 29.97 -12.71
N TYR A 112 -19.94 29.34 -13.47
CA TYR A 112 -20.41 29.81 -14.77
C TYR A 112 -19.25 30.16 -15.74
N SER A 113 -18.17 29.37 -15.73
CA SER A 113 -16.91 29.69 -16.43
C SER A 113 -16.36 28.51 -17.20
N GLN A 114 -16.28 28.66 -18.53
CA GLN A 114 -15.65 27.67 -19.41
C GLN A 114 -14.14 27.58 -19.17
N THR A 115 -13.49 28.70 -18.83
CA THR A 115 -12.06 28.70 -18.48
C THR A 115 -11.80 27.88 -17.23
N ALA A 116 -12.62 28.03 -16.18
CA ALA A 116 -12.50 27.23 -14.95
C ALA A 116 -12.69 25.73 -15.22
N ARG A 117 -13.63 25.38 -16.11
CA ARG A 117 -13.83 23.99 -16.58
C ARG A 117 -12.58 23.45 -17.26
N ILE A 118 -11.98 24.20 -18.19
CA ILE A 118 -10.78 23.76 -18.93
C ILE A 118 -9.60 23.57 -17.97
N VAL A 119 -9.38 24.51 -17.04
CA VAL A 119 -8.33 24.39 -16.02
C VAL A 119 -8.54 23.12 -15.18
N ALA A 120 -9.77 22.87 -14.74
CA ALA A 120 -10.11 21.66 -13.99
C ALA A 120 -9.88 20.37 -14.79
N VAL A 121 -10.16 20.37 -16.10
CA VAL A 121 -9.84 19.23 -16.98
C VAL A 121 -8.33 18.98 -17.04
N ILE A 122 -7.52 20.04 -17.22
CA ILE A 122 -6.06 19.92 -17.26
C ILE A 122 -5.54 19.35 -15.93
N CYS A 123 -5.99 19.91 -14.80
CA CYS A 123 -5.61 19.42 -13.47
C CYS A 123 -6.01 17.95 -13.27
N LEU A 124 -7.22 17.56 -13.71
CA LEU A 124 -7.70 16.18 -13.62
C LEU A 124 -6.83 15.23 -14.46
N ILE A 125 -6.46 15.61 -15.68
CA ILE A 125 -5.62 14.80 -16.57
C ILE A 125 -4.23 14.63 -15.95
N VAL A 126 -3.59 15.73 -15.50
CA VAL A 126 -2.26 15.68 -14.89
C VAL A 126 -2.27 14.79 -13.64
N ALA A 127 -3.23 14.97 -12.74
CA ALA A 127 -3.35 14.15 -11.54
C ALA A 127 -3.59 12.66 -11.87
N SER A 128 -4.45 12.38 -12.86
CA SER A 128 -4.78 11.01 -13.26
C SER A 128 -3.60 10.30 -13.91
N ILE A 129 -2.84 10.97 -14.78
CA ILE A 129 -1.65 10.38 -15.42
C ILE A 129 -0.59 10.04 -14.37
N THR A 130 -0.27 10.98 -13.47
CA THR A 130 0.70 10.74 -12.39
C THR A 130 0.29 9.55 -11.52
N TYR A 131 -0.99 9.47 -11.18
CA TYR A 131 -1.52 8.35 -10.40
C TYR A 131 -1.41 7.01 -11.16
N VAL A 132 -1.79 7.00 -12.44
CA VAL A 132 -1.72 5.80 -13.29
C VAL A 132 -0.29 5.29 -13.40
N ILE A 133 0.71 6.16 -13.55
CA ILE A 133 2.12 5.76 -13.60
C ILE A 133 2.52 4.94 -12.36
N GLY A 134 2.14 5.40 -11.16
CA GLY A 134 2.40 4.68 -9.92
C GLY A 134 1.72 3.30 -9.88
N GLN A 135 0.46 3.22 -10.31
CA GLN A 135 -0.26 1.93 -10.39
C GLN A 135 0.36 0.98 -11.42
N MET A 136 0.81 1.51 -12.57
CA MET A 136 1.48 0.71 -13.60
C MET A 136 2.79 0.11 -13.09
N LYS A 137 3.57 0.87 -12.30
CA LYS A 137 4.74 0.31 -11.60
C LYS A 137 4.36 -0.86 -10.69
N GLY A 138 3.29 -0.72 -9.91
CA GLY A 138 2.76 -1.78 -9.04
C GLY A 138 2.32 -3.03 -9.80
N ILE A 139 1.57 -2.85 -10.91
CA ILE A 139 1.16 -3.95 -11.81
C ILE A 139 2.40 -4.64 -12.37
N GLY A 140 3.37 -3.88 -12.87
CA GLY A 140 4.60 -4.44 -13.43
C GLY A 140 5.36 -5.30 -12.43
N VAL A 141 5.57 -4.81 -11.20
CA VAL A 141 6.25 -5.56 -10.12
C VAL A 141 5.49 -6.84 -9.75
N ALA A 142 4.17 -6.76 -9.60
CA ALA A 142 3.35 -7.91 -9.25
C ALA A 142 3.38 -8.97 -10.36
N PHE A 143 3.10 -8.59 -11.60
CA PHE A 143 3.02 -9.51 -12.73
C PHE A 143 4.38 -10.09 -13.11
N SER A 144 5.45 -9.31 -13.07
CA SER A 144 6.80 -9.83 -13.32
C SER A 144 7.18 -10.88 -12.29
N ARG A 145 6.79 -10.70 -11.03
CA ARG A 145 7.05 -11.68 -9.97
C ARG A 145 6.25 -12.95 -10.17
N PHE A 146 4.96 -12.83 -10.48
CA PHE A 146 4.07 -14.00 -10.59
C PHE A 146 4.30 -14.79 -11.86
N LEU A 147 4.45 -14.12 -13.00
CA LEU A 147 4.68 -14.78 -14.28
C LEU A 147 6.16 -15.13 -14.52
N GLU A 148 7.06 -14.65 -13.65
CA GLU A 148 8.52 -14.84 -13.76
C GLU A 148 9.05 -14.36 -15.12
N VAL A 149 8.51 -13.23 -15.59
CA VAL A 149 8.87 -12.58 -16.84
C VAL A 149 9.49 -11.22 -16.59
N GLU A 150 10.13 -10.65 -17.61
CA GLU A 150 10.65 -9.29 -17.56
C GLU A 150 9.55 -8.26 -17.20
N PHE A 151 9.93 -7.22 -16.46
CA PHE A 151 9.03 -6.15 -16.02
C PHE A 151 8.15 -5.57 -17.14
N ALA A 152 8.72 -5.32 -18.32
CA ALA A 152 7.97 -4.77 -19.46
C ALA A 152 6.88 -5.72 -19.95
N THR A 153 7.18 -7.01 -20.05
CA THR A 153 6.23 -8.07 -20.45
C THR A 153 5.13 -8.23 -19.40
N GLY A 154 5.50 -8.26 -18.11
CA GLY A 154 4.55 -8.34 -17.00
C GLY A 154 3.60 -7.13 -16.97
N LEU A 155 4.14 -5.93 -17.20
CA LEU A 155 3.36 -4.70 -17.29
C LEU A 155 2.34 -4.74 -18.43
N ILE A 156 2.77 -5.06 -19.65
CA ILE A 156 1.88 -5.09 -20.83
C ILE A 156 0.78 -6.15 -20.66
N ALA A 157 1.12 -7.34 -20.16
CA ALA A 157 0.15 -8.39 -19.90
C ALA A 157 -0.89 -7.95 -18.86
N GLY A 158 -0.44 -7.39 -17.74
CA GLY A 158 -1.33 -6.89 -16.69
C GLY A 158 -2.23 -5.75 -17.18
N MET A 159 -1.68 -4.80 -17.94
CA MET A 159 -2.44 -3.73 -18.57
C MET A 159 -3.53 -4.27 -19.51
N GLY A 160 -3.20 -5.25 -20.35
CA GLY A 160 -4.16 -5.85 -21.27
C GLY A 160 -5.35 -6.50 -20.55
N ILE A 161 -5.09 -7.26 -19.48
CA ILE A 161 -6.13 -7.90 -18.67
C ILE A 161 -7.01 -6.86 -17.99
N VAL A 162 -6.41 -5.87 -17.33
CA VAL A 162 -7.15 -4.80 -16.63
C VAL A 162 -8.00 -4.00 -17.61
N PHE A 163 -7.43 -3.64 -18.76
CA PHE A 163 -8.14 -2.93 -19.82
C PHE A 163 -9.35 -3.73 -20.31
N PHE A 164 -9.19 -5.03 -20.58
CA PHE A 164 -10.25 -5.88 -21.11
C PHE A 164 -11.48 -5.92 -20.19
N TYR A 165 -11.30 -6.24 -18.90
CA TYR A 165 -12.44 -6.35 -17.99
C TYR A 165 -13.02 -4.98 -17.59
N ALA A 166 -12.20 -3.92 -17.55
CA ALA A 166 -12.67 -2.58 -17.21
C ALA A 166 -13.55 -1.98 -18.32
N VAL A 167 -13.15 -2.13 -19.59
CA VAL A 167 -13.92 -1.63 -20.73
C VAL A 167 -15.21 -2.43 -20.92
N LEU A 168 -15.19 -3.75 -20.69
CA LEU A 168 -16.35 -4.59 -20.91
C LEU A 168 -17.43 -4.38 -19.82
N GLY A 169 -17.03 -4.26 -18.55
CA GLY A 169 -17.97 -4.21 -17.42
C GLY A 169 -18.56 -2.83 -17.09
N GLY A 170 -17.91 -1.73 -17.50
CA GLY A 170 -18.29 -0.37 -17.09
C GLY A 170 -18.30 -0.19 -15.55
N MET A 171 -18.90 0.89 -15.04
CA MET A 171 -18.87 1.20 -13.60
C MET A 171 -19.49 0.10 -12.74
N LYS A 172 -20.53 -0.60 -13.23
CA LYS A 172 -21.13 -1.74 -12.51
C LYS A 172 -20.12 -2.88 -12.38
N GLY A 173 -19.50 -3.30 -13.50
CA GLY A 173 -18.46 -4.33 -13.49
C GLY A 173 -17.30 -3.94 -12.59
N ILE A 174 -16.76 -2.73 -12.74
CA ILE A 174 -15.65 -2.23 -11.92
C ILE A 174 -16.01 -2.26 -10.42
N THR A 175 -17.24 -1.89 -10.05
CA THR A 175 -17.68 -1.94 -8.64
C THR A 175 -17.62 -3.35 -8.08
N TYR A 176 -18.21 -4.33 -8.77
CA TYR A 176 -18.26 -5.71 -8.27
C TYR A 176 -16.90 -6.41 -8.35
N THR A 177 -16.07 -6.11 -9.35
CA THR A 177 -14.68 -6.59 -9.38
C THR A 177 -13.88 -5.99 -8.23
N GLN A 178 -14.05 -4.71 -7.91
CA GLN A 178 -13.39 -4.07 -6.76
C GLN A 178 -13.85 -4.67 -5.43
N ILE A 179 -15.12 -5.02 -5.28
CA ILE A 179 -15.61 -5.74 -4.09
C ILE A 179 -14.89 -7.07 -3.92
N ALA A 180 -14.78 -7.86 -5.00
CA ALA A 180 -14.05 -9.13 -4.97
C ALA A 180 -12.56 -8.91 -4.65
N GLN A 181 -11.93 -7.92 -5.28
CA GLN A 181 -10.55 -7.52 -5.02
C GLN A 181 -10.34 -7.09 -3.57
N TYR A 182 -11.26 -6.32 -2.99
CA TYR A 182 -11.19 -5.89 -1.59
C TYR A 182 -11.11 -7.09 -0.66
N VAL A 183 -12.00 -8.07 -0.85
CA VAL A 183 -12.01 -9.29 -0.02
C VAL A 183 -10.69 -10.02 -0.16
N VAL A 184 -10.21 -10.27 -1.38
CA VAL A 184 -8.92 -10.95 -1.59
C VAL A 184 -7.77 -10.19 -0.93
N MET A 185 -7.68 -8.88 -1.15
CA MET A 185 -6.61 -8.04 -0.61
C MET A 185 -6.66 -7.95 0.91
N ILE A 186 -7.84 -7.78 1.53
CA ILE A 186 -7.93 -7.60 2.97
C ILE A 186 -7.57 -8.89 3.70
N PHE A 187 -7.97 -10.06 3.19
CA PHE A 187 -7.53 -11.35 3.72
C PHE A 187 -6.04 -11.56 3.51
N ALA A 188 -5.52 -11.27 2.31
CA ALA A 188 -4.09 -11.39 2.01
C ALA A 188 -3.22 -10.48 2.90
N TYR A 189 -3.73 -9.33 3.32
CA TYR A 189 -3.01 -8.41 4.21
C TYR A 189 -3.12 -8.80 5.69
N THR A 190 -4.35 -9.08 6.16
CA THR A 190 -4.63 -9.26 7.59
C THR A 190 -4.25 -10.64 8.09
N VAL A 191 -4.40 -11.70 7.29
CA VAL A 191 -4.09 -13.07 7.74
C VAL A 191 -2.61 -13.23 8.10
N PRO A 192 -1.63 -12.84 7.26
CA PRO A 192 -0.23 -12.89 7.65
C PRO A 192 0.06 -11.99 8.86
N ALA A 193 -0.54 -10.81 8.93
CA ALA A 193 -0.38 -9.89 10.05
C ALA A 193 -0.82 -10.53 11.38
N VAL A 194 -1.95 -11.24 11.39
CA VAL A 194 -2.47 -11.98 12.56
C VAL A 194 -1.47 -13.05 13.00
N PHE A 195 -0.94 -13.85 12.08
CA PHE A 195 0.04 -14.90 12.41
C PHE A 195 1.36 -14.34 12.95
N ILE A 196 1.88 -13.27 12.33
CA ILE A 196 3.09 -12.60 12.81
C ILE A 196 2.86 -12.03 14.21
N SER A 197 1.71 -11.37 14.44
CA SER A 197 1.33 -10.84 15.75
C SER A 197 1.23 -11.93 16.81
N LEU A 198 0.62 -13.08 16.48
CA LEU A 198 0.57 -14.25 17.37
C LEU A 198 1.96 -14.78 17.70
N GLN A 199 2.84 -14.90 16.71
CA GLN A 199 4.19 -15.44 16.89
C GLN A 199 5.07 -14.52 17.75
N LEU A 200 4.96 -13.20 17.56
CA LEU A 200 5.79 -12.24 18.28
C LEU A 200 5.25 -11.88 19.66
N THR A 201 3.92 -11.76 19.81
CA THR A 201 3.29 -11.16 21.01
C THR A 201 2.21 -12.02 21.65
N GLY A 202 1.85 -13.15 21.04
CA GLY A 202 0.72 -13.98 21.48
C GLY A 202 -0.66 -13.36 21.23
N ASN A 203 -0.76 -12.14 20.68
CA ASN A 203 -2.02 -11.48 20.42
C ASN A 203 -2.48 -11.67 18.95
N PRO A 204 -3.69 -12.18 18.69
CA PRO A 204 -4.20 -12.34 17.33
C PRO A 204 -4.56 -11.03 16.64
N LEU A 205 -4.74 -9.93 17.36
CA LEU A 205 -5.06 -8.64 16.77
C LEU A 205 -3.77 -7.83 16.58
N PRO A 206 -3.28 -7.62 15.34
CA PRO A 206 -2.00 -6.96 15.09
C PRO A 206 -1.91 -5.56 15.69
N GLN A 207 -3.02 -4.83 15.72
CA GLN A 207 -3.10 -3.49 16.33
C GLN A 207 -2.79 -3.52 17.82
N LEU A 208 -3.25 -4.56 18.53
CA LEU A 208 -2.96 -4.74 19.95
C LEU A 208 -1.58 -5.36 20.16
N GLY A 209 -1.14 -6.26 19.28
CA GLY A 209 0.21 -6.81 19.28
C GLY A 209 1.29 -5.74 19.12
N LEU A 210 1.05 -4.73 18.27
CA LEU A 210 1.97 -3.61 18.10
C LEU A 210 2.26 -2.86 19.43
N GLY A 211 1.23 -2.67 20.26
CA GLY A 211 1.37 -2.08 21.59
C GLY A 211 1.65 -3.10 22.71
N GLY A 212 1.82 -4.37 22.36
CA GLY A 212 1.99 -5.47 23.31
C GLY A 212 3.45 -5.77 23.64
N SER A 213 3.63 -6.79 24.48
CA SER A 213 4.93 -7.34 24.84
C SER A 213 5.23 -8.61 24.05
N MET A 214 6.51 -8.84 23.79
CA MET A 214 7.03 -10.10 23.28
C MET A 214 7.05 -11.18 24.37
N ALA A 215 7.38 -12.43 23.98
CA ALA A 215 7.41 -13.58 24.89
C ALA A 215 8.36 -13.41 26.10
N ASP A 216 9.41 -12.59 25.96
CA ASP A 216 10.37 -12.26 27.02
C ASP A 216 9.89 -11.12 27.94
N GLY A 217 8.67 -10.59 27.72
CA GLY A 217 8.08 -9.49 28.47
C GLY A 217 8.46 -8.10 27.96
N THR A 218 9.40 -7.98 27.02
CA THR A 218 9.83 -6.68 26.48
C THR A 218 8.74 -6.10 25.56
N PRO A 219 8.42 -4.79 25.67
CA PRO A 219 7.50 -4.16 24.71
C PRO A 219 8.07 -4.25 23.29
N LEU A 220 7.25 -4.65 22.31
CA LEU A 220 7.69 -4.89 20.94
C LEU A 220 8.38 -3.66 20.33
N LEU A 221 7.79 -2.48 20.49
CA LEU A 221 8.36 -1.24 19.97
C LEU A 221 9.66 -0.84 20.66
N ALA A 222 9.80 -1.13 21.95
CA ALA A 222 11.05 -0.86 22.69
C ALA A 222 12.17 -1.79 22.23
N LYS A 223 11.86 -3.08 21.98
CA LYS A 223 12.82 -4.02 21.40
C LYS A 223 13.26 -3.58 20.01
N LEU A 224 12.31 -3.18 19.16
CA LEU A 224 12.60 -2.68 17.81
C LEU A 224 13.48 -1.41 17.85
N ASP A 225 13.18 -0.45 18.73
CA ASP A 225 14.00 0.75 18.92
C ASP A 225 15.42 0.39 19.33
N ALA A 226 15.59 -0.49 20.33
CA ALA A 226 16.90 -0.91 20.81
C ALA A 226 17.72 -1.58 19.71
N THR A 227 17.14 -2.55 19.00
CA THR A 227 17.81 -3.27 17.92
C THR A 227 18.21 -2.35 16.77
N LEU A 228 17.37 -1.39 16.38
CA LEU A 228 17.71 -0.42 15.34
C LEU A 228 18.85 0.51 15.76
N VAL A 229 18.81 1.01 16.99
CA VAL A 229 19.87 1.87 17.54
C VAL A 229 21.19 1.11 17.64
N GLU A 230 21.17 -0.16 18.04
CA GLU A 230 22.35 -1.02 18.08
C GLU A 230 22.99 -1.20 16.70
N LEU A 231 22.21 -1.16 15.61
CA LEU A 231 22.68 -1.20 14.22
C LEU A 231 22.97 0.19 13.63
N GLY A 232 23.00 1.24 14.47
CA GLY A 232 23.30 2.61 14.06
C GLY A 232 22.15 3.36 13.38
N PHE A 233 20.94 2.80 13.31
CA PHE A 233 19.76 3.50 12.84
C PHE A 233 19.17 4.40 13.93
N ALA A 234 18.32 5.35 13.53
CA ALA A 234 17.52 6.11 14.47
C ALA A 234 16.40 5.24 15.07
N GLN A 235 15.93 5.60 16.27
CA GLN A 235 14.76 4.98 16.89
C GLN A 235 13.56 5.00 15.93
N TYR A 236 12.84 3.88 15.87
CA TYR A 236 11.65 3.69 15.05
C TYR A 236 10.49 4.57 15.52
N THR A 237 10.35 4.73 16.83
CA THR A 237 9.23 5.48 17.43
C THR A 237 9.50 6.98 17.56
N ALA A 238 10.73 7.43 17.35
CA ALA A 238 11.09 8.84 17.46
C ALA A 238 10.68 9.63 16.21
N MET A 239 10.15 10.84 16.44
CA MET A 239 9.99 11.84 15.38
C MET A 239 11.35 12.44 15.05
N LYS A 240 11.82 12.31 13.80
CA LYS A 240 13.12 12.86 13.39
C LYS A 240 13.00 14.31 12.91
N GLY A 241 11.81 14.71 12.46
CA GLY A 241 11.49 16.06 11.99
C GLY A 241 10.91 16.98 13.08
N THR A 242 10.37 18.12 12.65
CA THR A 242 9.63 19.03 13.54
C THR A 242 8.13 18.77 13.47
N THR A 243 7.43 18.99 14.59
CA THR A 243 5.97 18.88 14.66
C THR A 243 5.27 19.78 13.64
N LEU A 244 5.83 20.98 13.38
CA LEU A 244 5.28 21.88 12.37
C LEU A 244 5.34 21.25 10.97
N ASN A 245 6.48 20.67 10.59
CA ASN A 245 6.61 20.00 9.30
C ASN A 245 5.64 18.80 9.19
N MET A 246 5.52 18.01 10.27
CA MET A 246 4.56 16.91 10.33
C MET A 246 3.12 17.38 10.10
N VAL A 247 2.70 18.47 10.75
CA VAL A 247 1.36 19.05 10.60
C VAL A 247 1.14 19.57 9.18
N LEU A 248 2.09 20.33 8.63
CA LEU A 248 1.97 20.90 7.28
C LEU A 248 1.94 19.81 6.20
N LEU A 249 2.78 18.78 6.34
CA LEU A 249 2.79 17.63 5.43
C LEU A 249 1.48 16.84 5.52
N THR A 250 0.99 16.59 6.74
CA THR A 250 -0.30 15.92 6.95
C THR A 250 -1.44 16.72 6.31
N LEU A 251 -1.49 18.03 6.52
CA LEU A 251 -2.51 18.90 5.94
C LEU A 251 -2.45 18.92 4.40
N SER A 252 -1.23 19.00 3.84
CA SER A 252 -1.01 18.92 2.39
C SER A 252 -1.54 17.61 1.82
N LEU A 253 -1.23 16.48 2.47
CA LEU A 253 -1.74 15.17 2.10
C LEU A 253 -3.27 15.10 2.22
N MET A 254 -3.87 15.64 3.27
CA MET A 254 -5.33 15.67 3.45
C MET A 254 -6.02 16.42 2.31
N ILE A 255 -5.53 17.62 1.97
CA ILE A 255 -6.12 18.45 0.93
C ILE A 255 -5.96 17.80 -0.45
N GLY A 256 -4.76 17.30 -0.77
CA GLY A 256 -4.50 16.62 -2.05
C GLY A 256 -5.37 15.37 -2.22
N THR A 257 -5.51 14.60 -1.15
CA THR A 257 -6.31 13.37 -1.12
C THR A 257 -7.81 13.65 -1.32
N ALA A 258 -8.33 14.74 -0.76
CA ALA A 258 -9.74 15.12 -0.96
C ALA A 258 -10.08 15.47 -2.42
N GLY A 259 -9.07 15.81 -3.24
CA GLY A 259 -9.23 16.13 -4.65
C GLY A 259 -9.17 14.94 -5.61
N LEU A 260 -9.01 13.70 -5.13
CA LEU A 260 -8.76 12.54 -5.98
C LEU A 260 -9.97 12.20 -6.88
N PRO A 261 -9.85 12.33 -8.22
CA PRO A 261 -10.98 12.23 -9.13
C PRO A 261 -11.58 10.82 -9.18
N HIS A 262 -10.76 9.78 -9.07
CA HIS A 262 -11.17 8.38 -9.12
C HIS A 262 -12.09 8.00 -7.94
N VAL A 263 -11.87 8.60 -6.76
CA VAL A 263 -12.72 8.39 -5.58
C VAL A 263 -13.98 9.24 -5.65
N ILE A 264 -13.87 10.48 -6.14
CA ILE A 264 -15.01 11.40 -6.22
C ILE A 264 -16.15 10.80 -7.08
N VAL A 265 -15.82 10.17 -8.21
CA VAL A 265 -16.84 9.62 -9.11
C VAL A 265 -17.69 8.51 -8.48
N ARG A 266 -17.18 7.83 -7.44
CA ARG A 266 -17.91 6.80 -6.69
C ARG A 266 -19.09 7.34 -5.90
N PHE A 267 -19.16 8.64 -5.62
CA PHE A 267 -20.34 9.21 -4.96
C PHE A 267 -21.50 9.47 -5.93
N PHE A 268 -21.27 9.38 -7.25
CA PHE A 268 -22.34 9.52 -8.25
C PHE A 268 -23.12 8.22 -8.50
N THR A 269 -22.62 7.06 -8.05
CA THR A 269 -23.19 5.72 -8.31
C THR A 269 -24.29 5.28 -7.34
N VAL A 270 -24.48 6.00 -6.26
CA VAL A 270 -25.51 5.73 -5.24
C VAL A 270 -26.79 6.54 -5.52
N PRO A 271 -27.98 6.08 -5.10
CA PRO A 271 -29.23 6.73 -5.51
C PRO A 271 -29.52 8.04 -4.75
N LYS A 272 -29.18 8.14 -3.46
CA LYS A 272 -29.52 9.31 -2.61
C LYS A 272 -28.29 9.95 -1.98
N VAL A 273 -28.41 11.21 -1.55
CA VAL A 273 -27.35 11.92 -0.80
C VAL A 273 -27.06 11.23 0.54
N ALA A 274 -28.09 10.73 1.23
CA ALA A 274 -27.92 9.96 2.46
C ALA A 274 -27.11 8.67 2.22
N ASP A 275 -27.32 8.03 1.06
CA ASP A 275 -26.60 6.82 0.65
C ASP A 275 -25.14 7.12 0.30
N ALA A 276 -24.84 8.30 -0.24
CA ALA A 276 -23.46 8.76 -0.45
C ALA A 276 -22.72 8.93 0.88
N ARG A 277 -23.37 9.51 1.90
CA ARG A 277 -22.79 9.65 3.25
C ARG A 277 -22.55 8.29 3.91
N LYS A 278 -23.54 7.39 3.81
CA LYS A 278 -23.39 6.00 4.31
C LYS A 278 -22.26 5.28 3.59
N SER A 279 -22.17 5.40 2.27
CA SER A 279 -21.09 4.81 1.48
C SER A 279 -19.72 5.33 1.89
N ALA A 280 -19.59 6.63 2.16
CA ALA A 280 -18.35 7.22 2.65
C ALA A 280 -17.97 6.68 4.04
N GLY A 281 -18.95 6.55 4.94
CA GLY A 281 -18.73 5.96 6.26
C GLY A 281 -18.30 4.50 6.19
N TRP A 282 -18.95 3.69 5.35
CA TRP A 282 -18.56 2.30 5.13
C TRP A 282 -17.17 2.18 4.48
N ALA A 283 -16.84 3.06 3.53
CA ALA A 283 -15.50 3.09 2.95
C ALA A 283 -14.44 3.36 4.02
N LEU A 284 -14.67 4.30 4.94
CA LEU A 284 -13.76 4.55 6.06
C LEU A 284 -13.59 3.31 6.96
N VAL A 285 -14.67 2.58 7.24
CA VAL A 285 -14.57 1.31 8.00
C VAL A 285 -13.67 0.31 7.26
N PHE A 286 -13.89 0.10 5.97
CA PHE A 286 -13.10 -0.83 5.17
C PHE A 286 -11.63 -0.41 5.01
N ILE A 287 -11.37 0.89 4.86
CA ILE A 287 -10.02 1.46 4.82
C ILE A 287 -9.33 1.29 6.17
N ALA A 288 -10.04 1.55 7.27
CA ALA A 288 -9.49 1.47 8.62
C ALA A 288 -8.95 0.08 8.96
N ILE A 289 -9.57 -1.00 8.45
CA ILE A 289 -9.07 -2.37 8.69
C ILE A 289 -7.62 -2.51 8.21
N LEU A 290 -7.30 -2.07 6.99
CA LEU A 290 -5.92 -2.11 6.49
C LEU A 290 -5.05 -1.06 7.17
N TYR A 291 -5.51 0.19 7.25
CA TYR A 291 -4.68 1.31 7.71
C TYR A 291 -4.29 1.21 9.18
N THR A 292 -5.12 0.63 10.03
CA THR A 292 -4.77 0.37 11.43
C THR A 292 -3.86 -0.85 11.58
N THR A 293 -3.95 -1.82 10.66
CA THR A 293 -3.08 -3.02 10.64
C THR A 293 -1.69 -2.69 10.10
N ALA A 294 -1.57 -1.71 9.20
CA ALA A 294 -0.32 -1.40 8.51
C ALA A 294 0.87 -1.03 9.42
N PRO A 295 0.70 -0.25 10.50
CA PRO A 295 1.78 0.00 11.45
C PRO A 295 2.29 -1.27 12.14
N ALA A 296 1.39 -2.20 12.44
CA ALA A 296 1.75 -3.48 13.02
C ALA A 296 2.58 -4.31 12.03
N VAL A 297 2.12 -4.40 10.78
CA VAL A 297 2.86 -5.08 9.71
C VAL A 297 4.23 -4.47 9.51
N GLY A 298 4.33 -3.13 9.42
CA GLY A 298 5.61 -2.45 9.21
C GLY A 298 6.62 -2.71 10.33
N ALA A 299 6.21 -2.52 11.60
CA ALA A 299 7.09 -2.71 12.75
C ALA A 299 7.50 -4.19 12.92
N MET A 300 6.53 -5.10 12.84
CA MET A 300 6.78 -6.53 13.01
C MET A 300 7.62 -7.12 11.87
N ALA A 301 7.36 -6.70 10.62
CA ALA A 301 8.16 -7.12 9.47
C ALA A 301 9.58 -6.57 9.55
N MET A 302 9.77 -5.32 9.99
CA MET A 302 11.11 -4.75 10.19
C MET A 302 11.88 -5.53 11.25
N LEU A 303 11.25 -5.82 12.40
CA LEU A 303 11.86 -6.63 13.46
C LEU A 303 12.20 -8.05 12.96
N ASN A 304 11.29 -8.68 12.23
CA ASN A 304 11.51 -10.02 11.68
C ASN A 304 12.63 -10.04 10.64
N MET A 305 12.72 -9.02 9.78
CA MET A 305 13.79 -8.88 8.80
C MET A 305 15.14 -8.74 9.50
N ILE A 306 15.24 -7.87 10.52
CA ILE A 306 16.48 -7.70 11.28
C ILE A 306 16.86 -9.01 11.96
N ASN A 307 15.94 -9.68 12.66
CA ASN A 307 16.24 -10.95 13.33
C ASN A 307 16.57 -12.10 12.36
N THR A 308 16.20 -11.98 11.08
CA THR A 308 16.57 -12.96 10.06
C THR A 308 18.02 -12.76 9.60
N VAL A 309 18.46 -11.50 9.49
CA VAL A 309 19.82 -11.15 9.06
C VAL A 309 20.80 -11.21 10.24
N GLN A 310 20.38 -10.68 11.39
CA GLN A 310 21.12 -10.65 12.65
C GLN A 310 20.63 -11.79 13.54
N THR A 311 21.31 -12.92 13.48
CA THR A 311 20.94 -14.18 14.16
C THR A 311 21.39 -14.22 15.61
N GLU A 312 22.54 -13.61 15.93
CA GLU A 312 23.10 -13.54 17.29
C GLU A 312 23.52 -12.10 17.64
N GLU A 313 24.39 -11.93 18.63
CA GLU A 313 24.86 -10.63 19.08
C GLU A 313 25.60 -9.87 17.96
N ILE A 314 25.32 -8.57 17.85
CA ILE A 314 25.92 -7.69 16.83
C ILE A 314 27.43 -7.66 17.01
N GLY A 315 28.15 -7.95 15.92
CA GLY A 315 29.62 -8.01 15.91
C GLY A 315 30.22 -9.34 16.35
N SER A 316 29.41 -10.34 16.71
CA SER A 316 29.92 -11.70 16.93
C SER A 316 30.26 -12.40 15.60
N PRO A 317 31.24 -13.33 15.55
CA PRO A 317 31.65 -13.99 14.31
C PRO A 317 30.56 -14.84 13.63
N GLN A 318 29.51 -15.23 14.37
CA GLN A 318 28.32 -15.95 13.88
C GLN A 318 27.05 -15.08 13.99
N GLY A 319 27.22 -13.77 14.17
CA GLY A 319 26.13 -12.85 14.43
C GLY A 319 25.24 -12.58 13.22
N ASN A 320 25.78 -12.78 12.02
CA ASN A 320 25.07 -12.52 10.78
C ASN A 320 24.74 -13.81 10.03
N LEU A 321 23.64 -13.78 9.29
CA LEU A 321 23.19 -14.85 8.42
C LEU A 321 24.21 -15.14 7.32
N VAL A 322 24.59 -16.41 7.18
CA VAL A 322 25.41 -16.88 6.06
C VAL A 322 24.60 -16.82 4.77
N TYR A 323 25.16 -16.24 3.72
CA TYR A 323 24.46 -15.99 2.45
C TYR A 323 23.90 -17.27 1.82
N GLU A 324 24.61 -18.39 1.90
CA GLU A 324 24.14 -19.67 1.36
C GLU A 324 22.90 -20.23 2.10
N GLU A 325 22.77 -19.90 3.38
CA GLU A 325 21.65 -20.31 4.24
C GLU A 325 20.45 -19.37 4.16
N ARG A 326 20.51 -18.35 3.28
CA ARG A 326 19.44 -17.37 3.16
C ARG A 326 18.08 -18.01 2.87
N PRO A 327 17.00 -17.50 3.50
CA PRO A 327 15.68 -18.09 3.38
C PRO A 327 15.14 -17.97 1.96
N GLU A 328 14.17 -18.83 1.62
CA GLU A 328 13.61 -18.94 0.28
C GLU A 328 13.03 -17.60 -0.23
N TRP A 329 12.41 -16.81 0.65
CA TRP A 329 11.91 -15.49 0.28
C TRP A 329 13.03 -14.57 -0.20
N PHE A 330 14.23 -14.63 0.41
CA PHE A 330 15.37 -13.80 0.02
C PHE A 330 15.84 -14.17 -1.39
N LYS A 331 16.04 -15.47 -1.66
CA LYS A 331 16.42 -16.00 -2.99
C LYS A 331 15.43 -15.57 -4.09
N ASN A 332 14.15 -15.65 -3.75
CA ASN A 332 13.06 -15.27 -4.64
C ASN A 332 13.08 -13.78 -4.99
N TRP A 333 13.29 -12.89 -4.01
CA TRP A 333 13.35 -11.44 -4.26
C TRP A 333 14.65 -11.02 -4.94
N GLU A 334 15.75 -11.72 -4.68
CA GLU A 334 17.04 -11.52 -5.36
C GLU A 334 16.93 -11.81 -6.87
N THR A 335 16.22 -12.88 -7.25
CA THR A 335 15.96 -13.23 -8.65
C THR A 335 15.21 -12.12 -9.41
N THR A 336 14.34 -11.36 -8.73
CA THR A 336 13.64 -10.22 -9.35
C THR A 336 14.52 -8.98 -9.54
N GLY A 337 15.71 -8.96 -8.92
CA GLY A 337 16.60 -7.81 -8.88
C GLY A 337 16.15 -6.69 -7.94
N LEU A 338 15.00 -6.83 -7.26
CA LEU A 338 14.50 -5.85 -6.29
C LEU A 338 15.26 -5.94 -4.96
N LEU A 339 15.75 -7.11 -4.59
CA LEU A 339 16.69 -7.28 -3.50
C LEU A 339 18.07 -7.57 -4.09
N LYS A 340 19.11 -6.91 -3.59
CA LYS A 340 20.48 -7.16 -4.02
C LYS A 340 21.36 -7.33 -2.80
N PHE A 341 22.23 -8.32 -2.89
CA PHE A 341 23.32 -8.55 -1.96
C PHE A 341 24.64 -8.34 -2.68
N GLU A 342 25.56 -7.66 -2.02
CA GLU A 342 26.95 -7.51 -2.45
C GLU A 342 27.83 -7.74 -1.22
N ASP A 343 28.59 -8.84 -1.23
CA ASP A 343 29.57 -9.15 -0.21
C ASP A 343 30.76 -8.19 -0.33
N LYS A 344 30.89 -7.27 0.63
CA LYS A 344 31.88 -6.19 0.59
C LYS A 344 33.15 -6.54 1.35
N ASN A 345 33.08 -7.42 2.34
CA ASN A 345 34.22 -7.80 3.17
C ASN A 345 34.76 -9.21 2.88
N GLY A 346 34.08 -10.00 2.04
CA GLY A 346 34.47 -11.33 1.60
C GLY A 346 34.22 -12.44 2.64
N ASP A 347 33.36 -12.20 3.63
CA ASP A 347 33.09 -13.16 4.71
C ASP A 347 31.91 -14.11 4.42
N GLY A 348 31.18 -13.89 3.33
CA GLY A 348 30.03 -14.70 2.94
C GLY A 348 28.83 -14.61 3.88
N GLN A 349 28.81 -13.65 4.81
CA GLN A 349 27.68 -13.32 5.66
C GLN A 349 26.96 -12.08 5.12
N ILE A 350 25.74 -11.81 5.59
CA ILE A 350 24.95 -10.66 5.17
C ILE A 350 24.93 -9.62 6.27
N GLN A 351 25.51 -8.43 6.03
CA GLN A 351 25.47 -7.33 7.00
C GLN A 351 24.46 -6.24 6.64
N TYR A 352 23.59 -5.91 7.60
CA TYR A 352 22.60 -4.84 7.48
C TYR A 352 22.71 -3.84 8.63
N TYR A 353 23.23 -2.65 8.34
CA TYR A 353 23.40 -1.58 9.32
C TYR A 353 23.39 -0.19 8.67
N ASN A 354 23.38 0.87 9.47
CA ASN A 354 23.48 2.23 8.95
C ASN A 354 24.93 2.64 8.68
N ASP A 355 25.41 2.38 7.47
CA ASP A 355 26.77 2.75 7.03
C ASP A 355 27.01 4.26 6.90
N LYS A 356 25.94 5.07 6.94
CA LYS A 356 26.03 6.54 6.96
C LYS A 356 26.16 7.12 8.37
N ASN A 357 26.02 6.30 9.42
CA ASN A 357 26.21 6.76 10.80
C ASN A 357 27.70 6.72 11.16
N ALA A 358 28.31 7.90 11.30
CA ALA A 358 29.73 8.03 11.62
C ALA A 358 30.12 7.39 12.97
N GLU A 359 29.23 7.41 13.98
CA GLU A 359 29.50 6.78 15.27
C GLU A 359 29.47 5.25 15.17
N PHE A 360 28.58 4.71 14.33
CA PHE A 360 28.50 3.28 14.11
C PHE A 360 29.60 2.77 13.17
N ALA A 361 30.06 3.59 12.22
CA ALA A 361 31.15 3.24 11.31
C ALA A 361 32.42 2.77 12.07
N ALA A 362 32.77 3.43 13.18
CA ALA A 362 33.89 3.02 14.01
C ALA A 362 33.69 1.65 14.70
N LYS A 363 32.44 1.27 15.01
CA LYS A 363 32.12 -0.08 15.53
C LYS A 363 32.13 -1.12 14.41
N ALA A 364 31.55 -0.78 13.26
CA ALA A 364 31.54 -1.63 12.08
C ALA A 364 32.95 -2.01 11.63
N GLU A 365 33.90 -1.06 11.67
CA GLU A 365 35.32 -1.33 11.40
C GLU A 365 35.94 -2.35 12.38
N GLN A 366 35.57 -2.30 13.67
CA GLN A 366 36.04 -3.28 14.67
C GLN A 366 35.49 -4.69 14.39
N PHE A 367 34.31 -4.79 13.79
CA PHE A 367 33.70 -6.05 13.36
C PHE A 367 34.19 -6.52 11.99
N GLY A 368 34.99 -5.73 11.28
CA GLY A 368 35.46 -6.03 9.93
C GLY A 368 34.40 -5.82 8.83
N TRP A 369 33.33 -5.07 9.11
CA TRP A 369 32.25 -4.79 8.16
C TRP A 369 32.63 -3.64 7.22
N GLN A 370 32.32 -3.77 5.92
CA GLN A 370 32.74 -2.81 4.87
C GLN A 370 31.58 -2.11 4.15
N GLY A 371 30.54 -1.75 4.89
CA GLY A 371 29.34 -1.04 4.40
C GLY A 371 28.10 -1.92 4.48
N ASN A 372 26.92 -1.31 4.25
CA ASN A 372 25.68 -2.10 4.19
C ASN A 372 25.67 -2.95 2.90
N GLU A 373 25.39 -4.24 3.03
CA GLU A 373 25.46 -5.21 1.94
C GLU A 373 24.10 -5.55 1.34
N ILE A 374 23.02 -5.11 1.99
CA ILE A 374 21.67 -5.23 1.45
C ILE A 374 21.27 -3.92 0.78
N SER A 375 20.99 -3.98 -0.51
CA SER A 375 20.45 -2.85 -1.27
C SER A 375 19.16 -3.21 -2.00
N ASN A 376 18.36 -2.19 -2.30
CA ASN A 376 17.10 -2.34 -3.03
C ASN A 376 17.16 -1.49 -4.31
N SER A 377 16.98 -2.11 -5.47
CA SER A 377 17.04 -1.42 -6.77
C SER A 377 15.80 -0.58 -7.09
N GLY A 378 14.76 -0.68 -6.25
CA GLY A 378 13.47 0.00 -6.45
C GLY A 378 13.34 1.36 -5.76
N ALA A 379 14.25 1.72 -4.86
CA ALA A 379 14.28 3.06 -4.28
C ALA A 379 15.01 4.00 -5.25
N ALA A 380 14.25 4.70 -6.08
CA ALA A 380 14.74 5.98 -6.59
C ALA A 380 15.05 6.87 -5.36
N PRO A 381 16.14 7.66 -5.42
CA PRO A 381 16.63 8.46 -4.30
C PRO A 381 15.58 9.37 -3.66
#